data_AF-A0A5E5BFX7-F1
#
_entry.id   AF-A0A5E5BFX7-F1
#
_cell.length_a   1.000
_cell.length_b   1.000
_cell.length_c   1.000
_cell.angle_alpha   90.00
_cell.angle_beta   90.00
_cell.angle_gamma   90.00
#
_symmetry.space_group_name_H-M   'P 1'
#
loop_
_entity.id
_entity.type
_entity.pdbx_description
1 polymer ?
#
loop_
_entity_poly.entity_id
_entity_poly.type
_entity_poly.pdbx_seq_one_letter_code
_entity_poly.pdbx_strand_id
1 'polypeptide(L)'
;MYAVHAPEVECISQGKARQPYEFGVKVSITTTHREGLVVGARSMPGNPYDGHTLEDALGQAAILSEVKPEVAVVDKGYRGGVIPGLKIYHPGLRRGVTRTLKAMIKRRSAIEPAIGHMKAEGKLGRNWLKGSIGDALSAVLCGAGYNLRMILRKLRLLCALILAAVVGGDCKLATLA
;
A
#
# COMPACT_ATOMS: atom_id res chain seq x y z
N MET A 1 21.27 22.57 -19.75
CA MET A 1 20.79 21.79 -18.58
C MET A 1 19.64 20.94 -19.09
N TYR A 2 19.74 19.61 -19.06
CA TYR A 2 18.68 18.72 -19.56
C TYR A 2 18.38 17.66 -18.49
N ALA A 3 17.10 17.55 -18.11
CA ALA A 3 16.60 16.39 -17.39
C ALA A 3 16.09 15.41 -18.44
N VAL A 4 16.82 14.32 -18.67
CA VAL A 4 16.45 13.30 -19.66
C VAL A 4 15.53 12.30 -18.99
N HIS A 5 14.23 12.41 -19.24
CA HIS A 5 13.23 11.45 -18.81
C HIS A 5 12.59 10.79 -20.04
N ALA A 6 12.02 9.59 -19.86
CA ALA A 6 11.24 8.96 -20.92
C ALA A 6 10.01 9.85 -21.25
N PRO A 7 9.54 9.89 -22.50
CA PRO A 7 8.48 10.81 -22.93
C PRO A 7 7.15 10.63 -22.18
N GLU A 8 6.91 9.44 -21.63
CA GLU A 8 5.75 9.10 -20.80
C GLU A 8 5.84 9.57 -19.34
N VAL A 9 6.99 10.09 -18.89
CA VAL A 9 7.20 10.50 -17.49
C VAL A 9 6.52 11.84 -17.21
N GLU A 10 5.73 11.89 -16.15
CA GLU A 10 5.02 13.09 -15.73
C GLU A 10 5.75 13.82 -14.60
N CYS A 11 5.60 15.15 -14.56
CA CYS A 11 6.01 15.95 -13.41
C CYS A 11 4.87 16.00 -12.39
N ILE A 12 5.09 15.45 -11.20
CA ILE A 12 4.11 15.38 -10.12
C ILE A 12 4.52 16.36 -9.03
N SER A 13 3.69 17.38 -8.83
CA SER A 13 3.86 18.33 -7.72
C SER A 13 3.65 17.61 -6.38
N GLN A 14 4.61 17.78 -5.49
CA GLN A 14 4.56 17.33 -4.10
C GLN A 14 4.41 18.52 -3.18
N GLY A 15 3.54 18.41 -2.18
CA GLY A 15 3.40 19.42 -1.11
C GLY A 15 4.59 19.44 -0.12
N LYS A 16 5.81 19.10 -0.56
CA LYS A 16 7.02 19.02 0.28
C LYS A 16 7.96 20.18 -0.03
N ALA A 17 8.41 20.87 1.01
CA ALA A 17 9.29 22.05 0.87
C ALA A 17 10.66 21.74 0.23
N ARG A 18 11.27 20.59 0.56
CA ARG A 18 12.63 20.24 0.10
C ARG A 18 12.67 19.62 -1.30
N GLN A 19 11.63 18.91 -1.70
CA GLN A 19 11.54 18.26 -3.01
C GLN A 19 10.11 18.43 -3.54
N PRO A 20 9.83 19.56 -4.18
CA PRO A 20 8.48 19.95 -4.58
C PRO A 20 7.98 19.22 -5.83
N TYR A 21 8.85 18.48 -6.53
CA TYR A 21 8.48 17.70 -7.71
C TYR A 21 9.10 16.30 -7.64
N GLU A 22 8.30 15.29 -7.98
CA GLU A 22 8.76 13.94 -8.33
C GLU A 22 8.43 13.69 -9.81
N PHE A 23 9.30 12.97 -10.51
CA PHE A 23 9.08 12.59 -11.91
C PHE A 23 8.75 11.10 -11.99
N GLY A 24 7.62 10.77 -12.60
CA GLY A 24 7.18 9.39 -12.78
C GLY A 24 5.70 9.30 -13.13
N VAL A 25 5.15 8.09 -13.08
CA VAL A 25 3.71 7.85 -13.21
C VAL A 25 3.12 7.65 -11.83
N LYS A 26 1.95 8.24 -11.55
CA LYS A 26 1.25 8.04 -10.29
C LYS A 26 0.88 6.58 -10.11
N VAL A 27 0.98 6.05 -8.89
CA VAL A 27 0.54 4.70 -8.55
C VAL A 27 -0.42 4.78 -7.38
N SER A 28 -1.62 4.24 -7.56
CA SER A 28 -2.58 4.04 -6.47
C SER A 28 -2.32 2.69 -5.79
N ILE A 29 -2.21 2.71 -4.47
CA ILE A 29 -1.98 1.52 -3.63
C ILE A 29 -3.20 1.33 -2.74
N THR A 30 -3.77 0.13 -2.77
CA THR A 30 -4.88 -0.28 -1.91
C THR A 30 -4.39 -1.38 -0.97
N THR A 31 -4.61 -1.20 0.33
CA THR A 31 -4.23 -2.19 1.35
C THR A 31 -5.43 -2.64 2.18
N THR A 32 -5.38 -3.87 2.69
CA THR A 32 -6.35 -4.31 3.69
C THR A 32 -6.19 -3.48 4.95
N HIS A 33 -7.30 -3.04 5.51
CA HIS A 33 -7.26 -2.19 6.70
C HIS A 33 -6.64 -2.94 7.89
N ARG A 34 -6.89 -4.24 8.04
CA ARG A 34 -6.55 -5.01 9.25
C ARG A 34 -5.15 -5.59 9.26
N GLU A 35 -4.66 -6.06 8.13
CA GLU A 35 -3.38 -6.75 8.00
C GLU A 35 -2.35 -5.85 7.33
N GLY A 36 -2.78 -4.89 6.51
CA GLY A 36 -1.90 -4.03 5.72
C GLY A 36 -1.39 -4.71 4.45
N LEU A 37 -2.04 -5.79 3.99
CA LEU A 37 -1.68 -6.48 2.76
C LEU A 37 -2.08 -5.64 1.57
N VAL A 38 -1.20 -5.53 0.57
CA VAL A 38 -1.50 -4.86 -0.69
C VAL A 38 -2.46 -5.73 -1.50
N VAL A 39 -3.64 -5.21 -1.79
CA VAL A 39 -4.68 -5.87 -2.60
C VAL A 39 -4.93 -5.14 -3.92
N GLY A 40 -4.31 -3.97 -4.11
CA GLY A 40 -4.31 -3.24 -5.37
C GLY A 40 -3.06 -2.38 -5.50
N ALA A 41 -2.48 -2.36 -6.69
CA ALA A 41 -1.37 -1.50 -7.08
C ALA A 41 -1.53 -1.16 -8.56
N ARG A 42 -2.02 0.04 -8.85
CA ARG A 42 -2.40 0.46 -10.21
C ARG A 42 -1.67 1.73 -10.62
N SER A 43 -1.01 1.69 -11.77
CA SER A 43 -0.46 2.88 -12.42
C SER A 43 -1.59 3.76 -12.97
N MET A 44 -1.45 5.07 -12.82
CA MET A 44 -2.41 6.10 -13.19
C MET A 44 -1.71 7.13 -14.10
N PRO A 45 -1.53 6.82 -15.41
CA PRO A 45 -0.94 7.75 -16.36
C PRO A 45 -1.87 8.94 -16.65
N GLY A 46 -1.31 10.03 -17.15
CA GLY A 46 -1.97 11.31 -17.42
C GLY A 46 -2.05 12.27 -16.22
N ASN A 47 -1.29 12.02 -15.14
CA ASN A 47 -1.30 12.78 -13.89
C ASN A 47 -2.71 13.14 -13.39
N PRO A 48 -3.63 12.17 -13.26
CA PRO A 48 -5.01 12.46 -12.89
C PRO A 48 -5.10 13.03 -11.47
N TYR A 49 -6.18 13.76 -11.20
CA TYR A 49 -6.53 14.17 -9.84
C TYR A 49 -6.88 12.93 -9.01
N ASP A 50 -6.28 12.79 -7.83
CA ASP A 50 -6.38 11.57 -7.00
C ASP A 50 -7.84 11.15 -6.73
N GLY A 51 -8.74 12.12 -6.50
CA GLY A 51 -10.18 11.86 -6.29
C GLY A 51 -10.86 11.11 -7.42
N HIS A 52 -10.40 11.24 -8.67
CA HIS A 52 -10.95 10.54 -9.83
C HIS A 52 -10.36 9.13 -10.00
N THR A 53 -9.27 8.81 -9.30
CA THR A 53 -8.60 7.51 -9.43
C THR A 53 -9.13 6.44 -8.47
N LEU A 54 -10.02 6.82 -7.53
CA LEU A 54 -10.50 5.94 -6.48
C LEU A 54 -11.27 4.74 -7.02
N GLU A 55 -12.10 4.95 -8.04
CA GLU A 55 -12.92 3.89 -8.66
C GLU A 55 -12.02 2.86 -9.35
N ASP A 56 -11.05 3.31 -10.14
CA ASP A 56 -10.08 2.44 -10.81
C ASP A 56 -9.22 1.64 -9.83
N ALA A 57 -8.82 2.25 -8.70
CA ALA A 57 -8.03 1.60 -7.66
C ALA A 57 -8.83 0.51 -6.94
N LEU A 58 -10.06 0.82 -6.53
CA LEU A 58 -10.93 -0.14 -5.84
C LEU A 58 -11.47 -1.21 -6.80
N GLY A 59 -11.66 -0.88 -8.07
CA GLY A 59 -12.00 -1.85 -9.12
C GLY A 59 -10.91 -2.89 -9.27
N GLN A 60 -9.63 -2.48 -9.32
CA GLN A 60 -8.52 -3.43 -9.34
C GLN A 60 -8.48 -4.29 -8.06
N ALA A 61 -8.67 -3.67 -6.89
CA ALA A 61 -8.69 -4.43 -5.64
C ALA A 61 -9.83 -5.45 -5.57
N ALA A 62 -11.01 -5.11 -6.08
CA ALA A 62 -12.15 -6.01 -6.16
C ALA A 62 -11.90 -7.18 -7.11
N ILE A 63 -11.26 -6.95 -8.26
CA ILE A 63 -10.88 -8.00 -9.21
C ILE A 63 -9.86 -8.96 -8.58
N LEU A 64 -8.80 -8.42 -7.95
CA LEU A 64 -7.72 -9.24 -7.39
C LEU A 64 -8.12 -10.02 -6.14
N SER A 65 -9.05 -9.48 -5.35
CA SER A 65 -9.53 -10.14 -4.12
C SER A 65 -10.81 -10.94 -4.31
N GLU A 66 -11.46 -10.84 -5.47
CA GLU A 66 -12.81 -11.37 -5.75
C GLU A 66 -13.89 -10.88 -4.77
N VAL A 67 -13.61 -9.79 -4.03
CA VAL A 67 -14.50 -9.24 -3.01
C VAL A 67 -14.70 -7.75 -3.26
N LYS A 68 -15.97 -7.32 -3.36
CA LYS A 68 -16.31 -5.90 -3.48
C LYS A 68 -16.11 -5.18 -2.14
N PRO A 69 -15.25 -4.15 -2.05
CA PRO A 69 -15.09 -3.39 -0.82
C PRO A 69 -16.38 -2.64 -0.44
N GLU A 70 -16.81 -2.77 0.81
CA GLU A 70 -17.94 -2.01 1.35
C GLU A 70 -17.51 -0.68 1.98
N VAL A 71 -16.27 -0.64 2.48
CA VAL A 71 -15.70 0.48 3.22
C VAL A 71 -14.31 0.80 2.69
N ALA A 72 -14.07 2.06 2.35
CA ALA A 72 -12.75 2.58 1.97
C ALA A 72 -12.34 3.71 2.91
N VAL A 73 -11.14 3.60 3.51
CA VAL A 73 -10.55 4.67 4.33
C VAL A 73 -9.41 5.29 3.52
N VAL A 74 -9.59 6.54 3.09
CA VAL A 74 -8.78 7.17 2.04
C VAL A 74 -8.12 8.47 2.51
N ASP A 75 -7.10 8.87 1.78
CA ASP A 75 -6.40 10.14 1.98
C ASP A 75 -7.29 11.34 1.67
N LYS A 76 -6.93 12.50 2.23
CA LYS A 76 -7.64 13.75 1.95
C LYS A 76 -7.59 14.12 0.45
N GLY A 77 -6.58 13.64 -0.28
CA GLY A 77 -6.45 13.81 -1.73
C GLY A 77 -7.58 13.14 -2.53
N TYR A 78 -8.18 12.07 -2.01
CA TYR A 78 -9.30 11.36 -2.66
C TYR A 78 -10.67 12.02 -2.42
N ARG A 79 -10.69 13.28 -2.00
CA ARG A 79 -11.95 14.01 -1.77
C ARG A 79 -12.72 14.16 -3.09
N GLY A 80 -14.03 13.93 -3.04
CA GLY A 80 -14.92 14.08 -4.20
C GLY A 80 -15.19 12.80 -4.97
N GLY A 81 -14.46 11.70 -4.71
CA GLY A 81 -14.84 10.38 -5.22
C GLY A 81 -16.15 9.92 -4.59
N VAL A 82 -17.18 9.67 -5.41
CA VAL A 82 -18.46 9.10 -4.98
C VAL A 82 -18.66 7.82 -5.77
N ILE A 83 -18.70 6.69 -5.07
CA ILE A 83 -18.90 5.37 -5.68
C ILE A 83 -20.18 4.78 -5.08
N PRO A 84 -21.20 4.44 -5.89
CA PRO A 84 -22.45 3.88 -5.40
C PRO A 84 -22.24 2.63 -4.53
N GLY A 85 -22.82 2.65 -3.33
CA GLY A 85 -22.77 1.52 -2.39
C GLY A 85 -21.48 1.40 -1.57
N LEU A 86 -20.49 2.29 -1.75
CA LEU A 86 -19.25 2.30 -0.98
C LEU A 86 -19.26 3.39 0.09
N LYS A 87 -18.91 3.03 1.33
CA LYS A 87 -18.71 4.00 2.42
C LYS A 87 -17.27 4.52 2.41
N ILE A 88 -17.08 5.77 2.03
CA ILE A 88 -15.76 6.42 1.95
C ILE A 88 -15.54 7.27 3.21
N TYR A 89 -14.41 7.05 3.88
CA TYR A 89 -14.00 7.80 5.06
C TYR A 89 -12.66 8.48 4.84
N HIS A 90 -12.55 9.78 5.14
CA HIS A 90 -11.31 10.53 5.04
C HIS A 90 -11.03 11.35 6.31
N PRO A 91 -9.78 11.78 6.55
CA PRO A 91 -9.45 12.70 7.62
C PRO A 91 -10.26 14.01 7.50
N GLY A 92 -10.79 14.51 8.62
CA GLY A 92 -11.53 15.77 8.67
C GLY A 92 -13.05 15.65 8.74
N LEU A 93 -13.60 14.43 8.81
CA LEU A 93 -15.00 14.21 9.18
C LEU A 93 -15.24 14.75 10.62
N ARG A 94 -16.07 15.80 10.75
CA ARG A 94 -16.34 16.47 12.03
C ARG A 94 -17.62 16.02 12.73
N ARG A 95 -18.58 15.43 12.00
CA ARG A 95 -19.91 15.03 12.51
C ARG A 95 -20.12 13.52 12.39
N GLY A 96 -20.79 12.91 13.36
CA GLY A 96 -21.20 11.50 13.31
C GLY A 96 -20.05 10.48 13.45
N VAL A 97 -18.89 10.87 13.97
CA VAL A 97 -17.72 9.98 14.07
C VAL A 97 -17.73 9.23 15.40
N THR A 98 -18.02 7.93 15.34
CA THR A 98 -17.89 7.03 16.50
C THR A 98 -16.43 6.83 16.88
N ARG A 99 -16.17 6.38 18.12
CA ARG A 99 -14.80 6.08 18.60
C ARG A 99 -14.09 5.06 17.71
N THR A 100 -14.81 4.04 17.25
CA THR A 100 -14.34 3.03 16.31
C THR A 100 -13.98 3.62 14.95
N LEU A 101 -14.84 4.48 14.38
CA LEU A 101 -14.55 5.13 13.11
C LEU A 101 -13.33 6.05 13.19
N LYS A 102 -13.17 6.77 14.31
CA LYS A 102 -11.99 7.59 14.58
C LYS A 102 -10.71 6.74 14.61
N ALA A 103 -10.75 5.56 15.22
CA ALA A 103 -9.61 4.64 15.25
C ALA A 103 -9.29 4.09 13.85
N MET A 104 -10.31 3.77 13.04
CA MET A 104 -10.14 3.34 11.64
C MET A 104 -9.47 4.43 10.80
N ILE A 105 -9.99 5.66 10.84
CA ILE A 105 -9.43 6.81 10.13
C ILE A 105 -7.99 7.10 10.59
N LYS A 106 -7.70 6.97 11.89
CA LYS A 106 -6.34 7.15 12.42
C LYS A 106 -5.38 6.08 11.87
N ARG A 107 -5.82 4.82 11.84
CA ARG A 107 -5.00 3.69 11.38
C ARG A 107 -4.64 3.76 9.89
N ARG A 108 -5.43 4.46 9.08
CA ARG A 108 -5.09 4.79 7.68
C ARG A 108 -3.63 5.22 7.49
N SER A 109 -3.07 5.99 8.42
CA SER A 109 -1.69 6.48 8.32
C SER A 109 -0.63 5.37 8.26
N ALA A 110 -0.99 4.12 8.56
CA ALA A 110 -0.14 2.95 8.36
C ALA A 110 0.16 2.65 6.88
N ILE A 111 -0.59 3.22 5.93
CA ILE A 111 -0.29 3.08 4.49
C ILE A 111 0.98 3.84 4.09
N GLU A 112 1.29 4.95 4.76
CA GLU A 112 2.48 5.77 4.50
C GLU A 112 3.80 4.99 4.70
N PRO A 113 4.03 4.33 5.86
CA PRO A 113 5.22 3.50 6.00
C PRO A 113 5.21 2.29 5.05
N ALA A 114 4.04 1.74 4.70
CA ALA A 114 3.97 0.66 3.70
C ALA A 114 4.48 1.14 2.33
N ILE A 115 4.00 2.29 1.85
CA ILE A 115 4.49 2.94 0.62
C ILE A 115 5.98 3.27 0.73
N GLY A 116 6.43 3.74 1.89
CA GLY A 116 7.85 3.97 2.19
C GLY A 116 8.70 2.71 1.99
N HIS A 117 8.28 1.57 2.56
CA HIS A 117 8.94 0.27 2.35
C HIS A 117 8.88 -0.19 0.89
N MET A 118 7.77 0.05 0.17
CA MET A 118 7.70 -0.26 -1.26
C MET A 118 8.65 0.60 -2.09
N LYS A 119 8.79 1.89 -1.78
CA LYS A 119 9.75 2.78 -2.46
C LYS A 119 11.20 2.38 -2.17
N ALA A 120 11.55 2.13 -0.91
CA ALA A 120 12.92 1.85 -0.48
C ALA A 120 13.39 0.42 -0.81
N GLU A 121 12.57 -0.59 -0.47
CA GLU A 121 12.95 -2.01 -0.63
C GLU A 121 12.36 -2.63 -1.91
N GLY A 122 11.19 -2.17 -2.34
CA GLY A 122 10.48 -2.71 -3.51
C GLY A 122 10.89 -2.11 -4.85
N LYS A 123 11.76 -1.07 -4.84
CA LYS A 123 12.13 -0.28 -6.03
C LYS A 123 10.98 0.51 -6.66
N LEU A 124 9.86 0.70 -5.96
CA LEU A 124 8.76 1.53 -6.45
C LEU A 124 9.19 2.99 -6.68
N GLY A 125 10.28 3.44 -6.04
CA GLY A 125 10.85 4.78 -6.24
C GLY A 125 11.57 4.98 -7.58
N ARG A 126 11.83 3.91 -8.35
CA ARG A 126 12.44 3.99 -9.68
C ARG A 126 12.04 2.81 -10.55
N ASN A 127 11.31 3.07 -11.62
CA ASN A 127 10.98 2.04 -12.59
C ASN A 127 12.14 1.78 -13.57
N TRP A 128 12.40 0.50 -13.83
CA TRP A 128 13.39 0.02 -14.80
C TRP A 128 12.74 -0.59 -16.05
N LEU A 129 11.44 -0.85 -15.98
CA LEU A 129 10.63 -1.33 -17.10
C LEU A 129 10.23 -0.15 -17.98
N LYS A 130 10.10 -0.40 -19.29
CA LYS A 130 9.82 0.63 -20.29
C LYS A 130 8.32 0.79 -20.52
N GLY A 131 7.88 2.03 -20.75
CA GLY A 131 6.51 2.35 -21.13
C GLY A 131 5.48 2.14 -20.03
N SER A 132 4.25 2.53 -20.34
CA SER A 132 3.09 2.45 -19.43
C SER A 132 2.80 1.03 -18.93
N ILE A 133 3.01 0.01 -19.77
CA ILE A 133 2.90 -1.40 -19.38
C ILE A 133 3.96 -1.74 -18.32
N GLY A 134 5.19 -1.24 -18.51
CA GLY A 134 6.26 -1.39 -17.54
C GLY A 134 5.93 -0.74 -16.21
N ASP A 135 5.32 0.45 -16.20
CA ASP A 135 4.87 1.12 -14.98
C ASP A 135 3.81 0.30 -14.24
N ALA A 136 2.83 -0.24 -14.96
CA ALA A 136 1.79 -1.10 -14.40
C ALA A 136 2.38 -2.38 -13.79
N LEU A 137 3.24 -3.08 -14.52
CA LEU A 137 3.89 -4.31 -14.05
C LEU A 137 4.77 -4.05 -12.83
N SER A 138 5.57 -2.98 -12.86
CA SER A 138 6.43 -2.58 -11.75
C SER A 138 5.63 -2.33 -10.48
N ALA A 139 4.52 -1.58 -10.58
CA ALA A 139 3.63 -1.31 -9.45
C ALA A 139 3.07 -2.60 -8.82
N VAL A 140 2.54 -3.51 -9.65
CA VAL A 140 1.98 -4.79 -9.19
C VAL A 140 3.05 -5.66 -8.54
N LEU A 141 4.22 -5.81 -9.16
CA LEU A 141 5.32 -6.61 -8.62
C LEU A 141 5.88 -6.04 -7.31
N CYS A 142 5.94 -4.70 -7.19
CA CYS A 142 6.31 -4.04 -5.94
C CYS A 142 5.33 -4.39 -4.80
N GLY A 143 4.04 -4.33 -5.08
CA GLY A 143 2.97 -4.69 -4.14
C GLY A 143 3.03 -6.16 -3.73
N ALA A 144 3.18 -7.07 -4.70
CA ALA A 144 3.35 -8.50 -4.45
C ALA A 144 4.61 -8.78 -3.61
N GLY A 145 5.74 -8.15 -3.96
CA GLY A 145 6.99 -8.28 -3.22
C GLY A 145 6.90 -7.77 -1.78
N TYR A 146 6.08 -6.75 -1.52
CA TYR A 146 5.80 -6.29 -0.15
C TYR A 146 5.01 -7.33 0.65
N ASN A 147 3.96 -7.91 0.06
CA ASN A 147 3.19 -8.99 0.69
C ASN A 147 4.06 -10.21 1.02
N LEU A 148 4.90 -10.65 0.07
CA LEU A 148 5.83 -11.76 0.28
C LEU A 148 6.77 -11.48 1.46
N ARG A 149 7.31 -10.26 1.57
CA ARG A 149 8.13 -9.85 2.72
C ARG A 149 7.36 -9.93 4.04
N MET A 150 6.08 -9.56 4.06
CA MET A 150 5.24 -9.71 5.26
C MET A 150 5.04 -11.17 5.65
N ILE A 151 4.73 -12.04 4.69
CA ILE A 151 4.55 -13.47 4.90
C ILE A 151 5.85 -14.09 5.42
N LEU A 152 6.99 -13.82 4.79
CA LEU A 152 8.30 -14.32 5.20
C LEU A 152 8.67 -13.89 6.62
N ARG A 153 8.34 -12.66 7.04
CA ARG A 153 8.56 -12.21 8.43
C ARG A 153 7.74 -13.02 9.42
N LYS A 154 6.50 -13.37 9.09
CA LYS A 154 5.63 -14.21 9.94
C LYS A 154 6.12 -15.65 10.00
N LEU A 155 6.51 -16.23 8.86
CA LEU A 155 7.09 -17.57 8.80
C LEU A 155 8.40 -17.65 9.59
N ARG A 156 9.27 -16.65 9.49
CA ARG A 156 10.51 -16.59 10.28
C ARG A 156 10.24 -16.60 11.78
N LEU A 157 9.22 -15.86 12.24
CA LEU A 157 8.81 -15.87 13.65
C LEU A 157 8.26 -17.24 14.07
N LEU A 158 7.43 -17.85 13.24
CA LEU A 158 6.89 -19.19 13.48
C LEU A 158 8.03 -20.23 13.58
N CYS A 159 8.97 -20.23 12.63
CA CYS A 159 10.14 -21.11 12.68
C CYS A 159 10.97 -20.89 13.95
N ALA A 160 11.18 -19.65 14.38
CA ALA A 160 11.89 -19.35 15.62
C ALA A 160 11.16 -19.89 16.86
N LEU A 161 9.82 -19.79 16.91
CA LEU A 161 9.01 -20.35 17.99
C LEU A 161 9.06 -21.88 18.03
N ILE A 162 9.00 -22.54 16.87
CA ILE A 162 9.13 -24.00 16.76
C ILE A 162 10.52 -24.44 17.23
N LEU A 163 11.59 -23.79 16.76
CA LEU A 163 12.96 -24.09 17.19
C LEU A 163 13.13 -23.91 18.71
N ALA A 164 12.59 -22.83 19.29
CA ALA A 164 12.63 -22.59 20.73
C ALA A 164 11.86 -23.66 21.52
N ALA A 165 10.73 -24.16 21.00
CA ALA A 165 9.96 -25.22 21.63
C ALA A 165 10.68 -26.58 21.56
N VAL A 166 11.33 -26.90 20.44
CA VAL A 166 12.10 -28.14 20.26
C VAL A 166 13.35 -28.12 21.15
N VAL A 167 14.18 -27.08 21.06
CA VAL A 167 15.42 -26.96 21.85
C VAL A 167 15.14 -26.73 23.34
N GLY A 168 14.07 -26.01 23.68
CA GLY A 168 13.64 -25.82 25.06
C GLY A 168 13.00 -27.06 25.70
N GLY A 169 12.61 -28.05 24.90
CA GLY A 169 12.10 -29.35 25.37
C GLY A 169 13.19 -30.27 25.92
N ASP A 170 14.41 -30.16 25.41
CA ASP A 170 15.53 -31.05 25.77
C ASP A 170 16.09 -30.79 27.19
N CYS A 171 15.82 -29.61 27.77
CA CYS A 171 16.33 -29.24 29.09
C CYS A 171 15.50 -29.80 30.28
N LYS A 172 14.36 -30.47 30.01
CA LYS A 172 13.49 -31.02 31.07
C LYS A 172 13.65 -32.52 31.34
N LEU A 173 14.42 -33.26 30.55
CA LEU A 173 14.67 -34.69 30.78
C LEU A 173 16.00 -35.01 31.48
N ALA A 174 16.91 -34.03 31.63
CA ALA A 174 18.25 -34.27 32.20
C ALA A 174 18.36 -34.05 33.73
N THR A 175 17.24 -33.83 34.44
CA THR A 175 17.26 -33.52 35.90
C THR A 175 16.48 -34.52 36.77
N LEU A 176 16.15 -35.70 36.23
CA LEU A 176 15.37 -36.74 36.94
C LEU A 176 15.96 -38.15 36.82
N ALA A 177 17.28 -38.29 36.81
CA ALA A 177 17.96 -39.59 36.98
C ALA A 177 19.08 -39.47 38.01
#